data_AF-A0AAU7QA18-F1
#
_entry.id   AF-A0AAU7QA18-F1
#
_cell.length_a   1.000
_cell.length_b   1.000
_cell.length_c   1.000
_cell.angle_alpha   90.00
_cell.angle_beta   90.00
_cell.angle_gamma   90.00
#
_symmetry.space_group_name_H-M   'P 1'
#
loop_
_entity.id
_entity.type
_entity.pdbx_description
1 polymer ?
#
loop_
_entity_poly.entity_id
_entity_poly.type
_entity_poly.pdbx_seq_one_letter_code
_entity_poly.pdbx_strand_id
1 'polypeptide(L)'
;MTGELYHLVLNHSVVGKGLGEQTFSDDIFRQGVETAVAIAQGHATLPSELFRCRGRYILGEFDAAFAAAWLSGLLVGHEVLNGHPRQESVCFIGSALLLERYRRTCQILHLPCTALAAEDAIISGLNAVFQEAV
;
A
#
# COMPACT_ATOMS: atom_id res chain seq x y z
N MET A 1 -9.99 -0.70 -3.84
CA MET A 1 -10.58 -0.49 -2.49
C MET A 1 -9.53 -0.50 -1.36
N THR A 2 -8.23 -0.52 -1.68
CA THR A 2 -7.15 -0.66 -0.69
C THR A 2 -7.08 0.48 0.32
N GLY A 3 -7.18 1.74 -0.12
CA GLY A 3 -7.16 2.89 0.78
C GLY A 3 -8.35 2.91 1.75
N GLU A 4 -9.53 2.50 1.29
CA GLU A 4 -10.72 2.40 2.13
C GLU A 4 -10.60 1.26 3.15
N LEU A 5 -10.17 0.08 2.72
CA LEU A 5 -9.94 -1.05 3.63
C LEU A 5 -8.87 -0.70 4.69
N TYR A 6 -7.77 -0.05 4.28
CA TYR A 6 -6.75 0.46 5.18
C TYR A 6 -7.38 1.36 6.26
N HIS A 7 -8.18 2.35 5.85
CA HIS A 7 -8.83 3.29 6.75
C HIS A 7 -9.80 2.58 7.71
N LEU A 8 -10.64 1.68 7.20
CA LEU A 8 -11.60 0.92 8.01
C LEU A 8 -10.90 0.01 9.03
N VAL A 9 -9.86 -0.71 8.62
CA VAL A 9 -9.12 -1.61 9.51
C VAL A 9 -8.41 -0.82 10.60
N LEU A 10 -7.76 0.29 10.26
CA LEU A 10 -7.01 1.10 11.22
C LEU A 10 -7.93 1.87 12.17
N ASN A 11 -9.01 2.46 11.68
CA ASN A 11 -9.80 3.42 12.47
C ASN A 11 -11.13 2.86 12.99
N HIS A 12 -11.66 1.80 12.40
CA HIS A 12 -13.02 1.29 12.67
C HIS A 12 -13.09 -0.21 12.95
N SER A 13 -11.95 -0.84 13.27
CA SER A 13 -11.91 -2.25 13.63
C SER A 13 -11.17 -2.49 14.94
N VAL A 14 -11.20 -3.74 15.43
CA VAL A 14 -10.38 -4.14 16.59
C VAL A 14 -8.88 -3.95 16.32
N VAL A 15 -8.44 -4.00 15.06
CA VAL A 15 -7.02 -3.96 14.70
C VAL A 15 -6.36 -2.66 15.13
N GLY A 16 -7.01 -1.51 14.99
CA GLY A 16 -6.45 -0.23 15.45
C GLY A 16 -7.06 0.34 16.73
N LYS A 17 -7.95 -0.41 17.41
CA LYS A 17 -8.55 0.05 18.68
C LYS A 17 -7.48 0.28 19.75
N GLY A 18 -7.37 1.53 20.20
CA GLY A 18 -6.44 1.96 21.25
C GLY A 18 -5.04 2.35 20.74
N LEU A 19 -4.82 2.39 19.43
CA LEU A 19 -3.59 2.94 18.86
C LEU A 19 -3.51 4.45 19.13
N GLY A 20 -2.30 4.91 19.46
CA GLY A 20 -1.97 6.33 19.54
C GLY A 20 -1.56 6.90 18.18
N GLU A 21 -0.81 7.99 18.22
CA GLU A 21 -0.25 8.61 17.01
C GLU A 21 0.56 7.60 16.19
N GLN A 22 0.35 7.62 14.88
CA GLN A 22 0.98 6.69 13.95
C GLN A 22 2.13 7.36 13.22
N THR A 23 3.27 6.69 13.18
CA THR A 23 4.47 7.14 12.48
C THR A 23 4.80 6.18 11.35
N PHE A 24 5.29 6.70 10.23
CA PHE A 24 5.73 5.85 9.13
C PHE A 24 7.11 5.25 9.43
N SER A 25 7.26 3.95 9.17
CA SER A 25 8.54 3.24 9.29
C SER A 25 8.78 2.39 8.06
N ASP A 26 9.92 2.61 7.42
CA ASP A 26 10.33 1.96 6.17
C ASP A 26 10.47 0.44 6.35
N ASP A 27 11.07 0.02 7.46
CA ASP A 27 11.29 -1.38 7.77
C ASP A 27 9.99 -2.10 8.09
N ILE A 28 9.10 -1.46 8.84
CA ILE A 28 7.79 -2.05 9.20
C ILE A 28 6.86 -2.11 7.99
N PHE A 29 6.92 -1.12 7.10
CA PHE A 29 6.23 -1.18 5.80
C PHE A 29 6.74 -2.36 4.96
N ARG A 30 8.06 -2.55 4.87
CA ARG A 30 8.66 -3.68 4.14
C ARG A 30 8.20 -5.04 4.69
N GLN A 31 8.14 -5.21 6.00
CA GLN A 31 7.59 -6.44 6.63
C GLN A 31 6.13 -6.70 6.24
N GLY A 32 5.33 -5.64 6.09
CA GLY A 32 3.97 -5.75 5.56
C GLY A 32 3.96 -6.29 4.12
N VAL A 33 4.82 -5.75 3.25
CA VAL A 33 4.96 -6.22 1.85
C VAL A 33 5.41 -7.68 1.80
N GLU A 34 6.38 -8.08 2.62
CA GLU A 34 6.84 -9.48 2.72
C GLU A 34 5.70 -10.42 3.17
N THR A 35 4.83 -9.96 4.07
CA THR A 35 3.64 -10.71 4.47
C THR A 35 2.66 -10.88 3.31
N ALA A 36 2.53 -9.86 2.45
CA ALA A 36 1.72 -9.98 1.24
C ALA A 36 2.29 -11.03 0.26
N VAL A 37 3.61 -11.16 0.16
CA VAL A 37 4.27 -12.23 -0.62
C VAL A 37 3.91 -13.61 -0.06
N ALA A 38 3.94 -13.77 1.26
CA ALA A 38 3.53 -15.03 1.90
C ALA A 38 2.07 -15.40 1.60
N ILE A 39 1.16 -14.41 1.57
CA ILE A 39 -0.23 -14.61 1.14
C ILE A 39 -0.31 -15.05 -0.33
N ALA A 40 0.43 -14.39 -1.23
CA ALA A 40 0.44 -14.73 -2.65
C ALA A 40 1.00 -16.14 -2.93
N GLN A 41 1.86 -16.65 -2.04
CA GLN A 41 2.38 -18.03 -2.07
C GLN A 41 1.44 -19.06 -1.42
N GLY A 42 0.32 -18.64 -0.84
CA GLY A 42 -0.64 -19.54 -0.18
C GLY A 42 -0.27 -19.94 1.25
N HIS A 43 0.72 -19.29 1.86
CA HIS A 43 1.15 -19.58 3.24
C HIS A 43 0.27 -18.88 4.30
N ALA A 44 -0.53 -17.89 3.91
CA ALA A 44 -1.43 -17.14 4.78
C ALA A 44 -2.63 -16.61 4.00
N THR A 45 -3.63 -16.09 4.72
CA THR A 45 -4.79 -15.41 4.12
C THR A 45 -4.85 -13.96 4.57
N LEU A 46 -5.34 -13.07 3.69
CA LEU A 46 -5.43 -11.65 4.01
C LEU A 46 -6.24 -11.37 5.30
N PRO A 47 -7.43 -11.96 5.53
CA PRO A 47 -8.17 -11.71 6.77
C PRO A 47 -7.41 -12.15 8.04
N SER A 48 -6.66 -13.25 7.97
CA SER A 48 -5.81 -13.72 9.07
C SER A 48 -4.70 -12.71 9.38
N GLU A 49 -3.99 -12.23 8.36
CA GLU A 49 -2.89 -11.27 8.53
C GLU A 49 -3.36 -9.89 8.99
N LEU A 50 -4.55 -9.44 8.54
CA LEU A 50 -5.17 -8.22 9.05
C LEU A 50 -5.39 -8.29 10.56
N PHE A 51 -5.91 -9.41 11.07
CA PHE A 51 -6.07 -9.60 12.51
C PHE A 51 -4.72 -9.76 13.22
N ARG A 52 -3.75 -10.46 12.62
CA ARG A 52 -2.41 -10.66 13.19
C ARG A 52 -1.66 -9.35 13.38
N CYS A 53 -1.89 -8.31 12.58
CA CYS A 53 -1.35 -6.97 12.81
C CYS A 53 -1.49 -6.53 14.29
N ARG A 54 -2.67 -6.76 14.88
CA ARG A 54 -2.91 -6.49 16.31
C ARG A 54 -2.07 -7.35 17.23
N GLY A 55 -1.98 -8.65 16.94
CA GLY A 55 -1.15 -9.57 17.70
C GLY A 55 0.32 -9.12 17.71
N ARG A 56 0.85 -8.73 16.55
CA ARG A 56 2.26 -8.33 16.39
C ARG A 56 2.64 -7.19 17.32
N TYR A 57 1.87 -6.09 17.37
CA TYR A 57 2.22 -4.99 18.26
C TYR A 57 1.88 -5.24 19.74
N ILE A 58 0.88 -6.08 20.06
CA ILE A 58 0.58 -6.46 21.45
C ILE A 58 1.68 -7.35 22.03
N LEU A 59 2.21 -8.25 21.21
CA LEU A 59 3.28 -9.17 21.58
C LEU A 59 4.67 -8.54 21.46
N GLY A 60 4.77 -7.29 21.00
CA GLY A 60 6.01 -6.54 20.91
C GLY A 60 6.91 -6.91 19.73
N GLU A 61 6.37 -7.52 18.66
CA GLU A 61 7.11 -7.73 17.41
C GLU A 61 7.51 -6.40 16.73
N PHE A 62 6.67 -5.37 16.89
CA PHE A 62 6.98 -3.98 16.55
C PHE A 62 6.17 -2.99 17.41
N ASP A 63 6.61 -1.73 17.48
CA ASP A 63 5.90 -0.69 18.22
C ASP A 63 4.52 -0.38 17.59
N ALA A 64 3.49 -0.26 18.42
CA ALA A 64 2.13 0.10 18.02
C ALA A 64 2.06 1.43 17.23
N ALA A 65 3.03 2.34 17.39
CA ALA A 65 3.18 3.55 16.58
C ALA A 65 3.39 3.26 15.08
N PHE A 66 3.85 2.06 14.71
CA PHE A 66 4.13 1.66 13.32
C PHE A 66 3.08 0.74 12.71
N ALA A 67 1.98 0.46 13.41
CA ALA A 67 0.92 -0.45 12.91
C ALA A 67 0.34 0.01 11.56
N ALA A 68 0.16 1.32 11.39
CA ALA A 68 -0.24 1.93 10.12
C ALA A 68 0.75 1.64 8.98
N ALA A 69 2.07 1.71 9.23
CA ALA A 69 3.09 1.42 8.23
C ALA A 69 3.02 -0.05 7.78
N TRP A 70 2.90 -0.98 8.73
CA TRP A 70 2.79 -2.41 8.45
C TRP A 70 1.54 -2.72 7.62
N LEU A 71 0.39 -2.21 8.06
CA LEU A 71 -0.89 -2.41 7.38
C LEU A 71 -0.89 -1.84 5.97
N SER A 72 -0.28 -0.65 5.77
CA SER A 72 -0.12 -0.07 4.44
C SER A 72 0.75 -0.95 3.55
N GLY A 73 1.86 -1.49 4.07
CA GLY A 73 2.75 -2.38 3.32
C GLY A 73 2.04 -3.67 2.90
N LEU A 74 1.29 -4.29 3.82
CA LEU A 74 0.49 -5.48 3.56
C LEU A 74 -0.52 -5.25 2.43
N LEU A 75 -1.31 -4.18 2.52
CA LEU A 75 -2.40 -3.95 1.59
C LEU A 75 -1.90 -3.50 0.21
N VAL A 76 -0.91 -2.61 0.15
CA VAL A 76 -0.31 -2.18 -1.14
C VAL A 76 0.44 -3.35 -1.79
N GLY A 77 1.20 -4.11 -1.00
CA GLY A 77 1.86 -5.33 -1.49
C GLY A 77 0.88 -6.34 -2.05
N HIS A 78 -0.23 -6.58 -1.35
CA HIS A 78 -1.27 -7.49 -1.81
C HIS A 78 -1.93 -7.01 -3.11
N GLU A 79 -2.25 -5.72 -3.22
CA GLU A 79 -2.79 -5.15 -4.45
C GLU A 79 -1.82 -5.30 -5.63
N VAL A 80 -0.55 -4.93 -5.45
CA VAL A 80 0.46 -5.03 -6.50
C VAL A 80 0.68 -6.48 -6.94
N LEU A 81 0.76 -7.44 -6.01
CA LEU A 81 0.97 -8.84 -6.34
C LEU A 81 -0.19 -9.47 -7.14
N ASN A 82 -1.41 -8.96 -6.96
CA ASN A 82 -2.60 -9.44 -7.68
C ASN A 82 -2.88 -8.67 -8.97
N GLY A 83 -2.49 -7.40 -9.06
CA GLY A 83 -2.82 -6.51 -10.18
C GLY A 83 -1.68 -6.28 -11.18
N HIS A 84 -0.42 -6.45 -10.78
CA HIS A 84 0.73 -6.12 -11.62
C HIS A 84 1.00 -7.24 -12.66
N PRO A 85 1.14 -6.92 -13.97
CA PRO A 85 1.29 -7.92 -15.02
C PRO A 85 2.62 -8.68 -14.95
N ARG A 86 3.67 -8.06 -14.40
CA ARG A 86 5.06 -8.55 -14.21
C ARG A 86 5.95 -8.43 -15.44
N GLN A 87 5.44 -8.66 -16.65
CA GLN A 87 6.27 -8.57 -17.87
C GLN A 87 6.43 -7.13 -18.38
N GLU A 88 5.55 -6.22 -17.94
CA GLU A 88 5.51 -4.83 -18.42
C GLU A 88 5.61 -3.85 -17.24
N SER A 89 6.14 -2.66 -17.52
CA SER A 89 6.21 -1.58 -16.54
C SER A 89 4.83 -0.97 -16.33
N VAL A 90 4.40 -0.87 -15.06
CA VAL A 90 3.16 -0.18 -14.69
C VAL A 90 3.45 1.29 -14.38
N CYS A 91 2.69 2.20 -14.98
CA CYS A 91 2.70 3.62 -14.62
C CYS A 91 1.64 3.88 -13.54
N PHE A 92 2.08 4.19 -12.32
CA PHE A 92 1.18 4.58 -11.24
C PHE A 92 0.85 6.07 -11.33
N ILE A 93 -0.43 6.42 -11.26
CA ILE A 93 -0.90 7.80 -11.24
C ILE A 93 -1.57 8.08 -9.90
N GLY A 94 -1.12 9.11 -9.19
CA GLY A 94 -1.61 9.38 -7.83
C GLY A 94 -0.91 10.53 -7.14
N SER A 95 -1.21 10.71 -5.85
CA SER A 95 -0.54 11.70 -5.00
C SER A 95 0.89 11.27 -4.67
N ALA A 96 1.79 12.24 -4.47
CA ALA A 96 3.22 11.98 -4.21
C ALA A 96 3.46 10.96 -3.09
N LEU A 97 2.72 11.06 -1.98
CA LEU A 97 2.84 10.14 -0.84
C LEU A 97 2.46 8.70 -1.20
N LEU A 98 1.40 8.50 -1.99
CA LEU A 98 1.00 7.17 -2.44
C LEU A 98 1.97 6.63 -3.48
N LEU A 99 2.40 7.46 -4.43
CA LEU A 99 3.37 7.05 -5.45
C LEU A 99 4.66 6.51 -4.82
N GLU A 100 5.13 7.12 -3.74
CA GLU A 100 6.30 6.61 -3.01
C GLU A 100 6.06 5.21 -2.43
N ARG A 101 4.88 4.95 -1.85
CA ARG A 101 4.52 3.63 -1.30
C ARG A 101 4.44 2.55 -2.38
N TYR A 102 3.87 2.87 -3.53
CA TYR A 102 3.78 1.94 -4.66
C TYR A 102 5.15 1.71 -5.30
N ARG A 103 5.95 2.76 -5.50
CA ARG A 103 7.34 2.63 -5.98
C ARG A 103 8.17 1.74 -5.07
N ARG A 104 8.12 1.99 -3.76
CA ARG A 104 8.86 1.18 -2.79
C ARG A 104 8.39 -0.28 -2.77
N THR A 105 7.08 -0.51 -2.84
CA THR A 105 6.53 -1.87 -2.97
C THR A 105 7.07 -2.56 -4.22
N CYS A 106 7.03 -1.90 -5.38
CA CYS A 106 7.59 -2.44 -6.62
C CYS A 106 9.09 -2.68 -6.54
N GLN A 107 9.86 -1.82 -5.87
CA GLN A 107 11.29 -2.04 -5.62
C GLN A 107 11.55 -3.30 -4.77
N ILE A 108 10.79 -3.48 -3.68
CA ILE A 108 10.87 -4.68 -2.81
C ILE A 108 10.51 -5.95 -3.59
N LEU A 109 9.51 -5.86 -4.47
CA LEU A 109 9.03 -6.98 -5.28
C LEU A 109 9.80 -7.19 -6.59
N HIS A 110 10.80 -6.35 -6.87
CA HIS A 110 11.55 -6.32 -8.13
C HIS A 110 10.67 -6.22 -9.38
N LEU A 111 9.61 -5.39 -9.30
CA LEU A 111 8.67 -5.15 -10.40
C LEU A 111 8.94 -3.80 -11.07
N PRO A 112 8.95 -3.73 -12.41
CA PRO A 112 9.18 -2.48 -13.13
C PRO A 112 7.99 -1.53 -12.95
N CYS A 113 8.26 -0.29 -12.55
CA CYS A 113 7.23 0.73 -12.48
C CYS A 113 7.75 2.12 -12.82
N THR A 114 6.83 2.96 -13.29
CA THR A 114 6.99 4.40 -13.40
C THR A 114 5.90 5.08 -12.55
N ALA A 115 6.02 6.38 -12.33
CA ALA A 115 4.94 7.11 -11.70
C ALA A 115 4.80 8.52 -12.26
N LEU A 116 3.56 8.99 -12.29
CA LEU A 116 3.14 10.28 -12.78
C LEU A 116 2.22 10.92 -11.73
N ALA A 117 2.48 12.17 -11.37
CA ALA A 117 1.61 12.89 -10.44
C ALA A 117 0.21 13.03 -11.04
N ALA A 118 -0.82 12.83 -10.23
CA ALA A 118 -2.21 12.91 -10.68
C ALA A 118 -2.54 14.31 -11.22
N GLU A 119 -1.99 15.35 -10.61
CA GLU A 119 -2.19 16.74 -11.01
C GLU A 119 -1.68 16.99 -12.44
N ASP A 120 -0.46 16.50 -12.75
CA ASP A 120 0.13 16.62 -14.09
C ASP A 120 -0.67 15.84 -15.13
N ALA A 121 -1.13 14.63 -14.79
CA ALA A 121 -1.94 13.80 -15.65
C ALA A 121 -3.28 14.47 -15.99
N ILE A 122 -3.96 15.03 -14.98
CA ILE A 122 -5.25 15.71 -15.13
C ILE A 122 -5.10 16.95 -16.01
N ILE A 123 -4.12 17.81 -15.73
CA ILE A 123 -3.90 19.05 -16.50
C ILE A 123 -3.59 18.72 -17.95
N SER A 124 -2.68 17.77 -18.18
CA SER A 124 -2.30 17.36 -19.54
C SER A 124 -3.49 16.79 -20.31
N GLY A 125 -4.30 15.95 -19.64
CA GLY A 125 -5.51 15.38 -20.24
C GLY A 125 -6.56 16.43 -20.61
N LEU A 126 -6.85 17.37 -19.70
CA LEU A 126 -7.81 18.45 -19.96
C LEU A 126 -7.36 19.35 -21.11
N ASN A 127 -6.08 19.69 -21.18
CA ASN A 127 -5.53 20.49 -22.26
C ASN A 127 -5.62 19.78 -23.63
N ALA A 128 -5.35 18.47 -23.66
CA ALA A 128 -5.48 17.68 -24.89
C ALA A 128 -6.92 17.68 -25.43
N VAL A 129 -7.90 17.45 -24.55
CA VAL A 129 -9.34 17.50 -24.93
C VAL A 129 -9.74 18.90 -25.42
N PHE A 130 -9.23 19.96 -24.78
CA PHE A 130 -9.52 21.33 -25.22
C PHE A 130 -8.95 21.63 -26.61
N GLN A 131 -7.73 21.17 -26.91
CA GLN A 131 -7.10 21.37 -28.22
C GLN A 131 -7.80 20.63 -29.36
N GLU A 132 -8.40 19.47 -29.08
CA GLU A 132 -9.20 18.74 -30.09
C GLU A 132 -10.56 19.40 -30.39
N ALA A 133 -11.05 20.24 -29.47
CA ALA A 133 -12.35 20.90 -29.59
C ALA A 133 -12.31 22.26 -30.31
N VAL A 134 -11.11 22.80 -30.59
CA VAL A 134 -10.87 24.10 -31.26
C VAL A 134 -10.29 23.87 -32.64
#